data_AF-A0A1C6FZT1-F1
#
_entry.id   AF-A0A1C6FZT1-F1
#
_cell.length_a   1.000
_cell.length_b   1.000
_cell.length_c   1.000
_cell.angle_alpha   90.00
_cell.angle_beta   90.00
_cell.angle_gamma   90.00
#
_symmetry.space_group_name_H-M   'P 1'
#
loop_
_entity.id
_entity.type
_entity.pdbx_description
1 polymer ?
#
loop_
_entity_poly.entity_id
_entity_poly.type
_entity_poly.pdbx_seq_one_letter_code
_entity_poly.pdbx_strand_id
1 'polypeptide(L)' 'MKCPYCNEEMQTGAIHFDGIYKPKWIPNKKNTLSILYPFVKGIKLVDDLLDSKIECCLCTNCKKIIMDLP' A
#
# COMPACT_ATOMS: atom_id res chain seq x y z
N MET A 1 6.27 15.69 5.59
CA MET A 1 6.76 14.52 6.36
C MET A 1 8.21 14.30 5.96
N LYS A 2 9.10 13.95 6.90
CA LYS A 2 10.49 13.62 6.57
C LYS A 2 10.66 12.12 6.30
N CYS A 3 11.44 11.78 5.29
CA CYS A 3 11.76 10.39 4.97
C CYS A 3 12.55 9.75 6.12
N PRO A 4 12.12 8.63 6.70
CA PRO A 4 12.82 7.99 7.81
C PRO A 4 14.16 7.34 7.40
N TYR A 5 14.45 7.29 6.10
CA TYR A 5 15.67 6.66 5.55
C TYR A 5 16.74 7.67 5.17
N CYS A 6 16.36 8.83 4.61
CA CYS A 6 17.31 9.86 4.16
C CYS A 6 17.05 11.25 4.73
N ASN A 7 16.04 11.40 5.60
CA ASN A 7 15.65 12.65 6.28
C ASN A 7 15.21 13.83 5.38
N GLU A 8 15.13 13.61 4.06
CA GLU A 8 14.61 14.58 3.09
C GLU A 8 13.10 14.79 3.24
N GLU A 9 12.61 15.97 2.83
CA GLU A 9 11.17 16.24 2.75
C GLU A 9 10.50 15.33 1.72
N MET A 10 9.31 14.84 2.05
CA MET A 10 8.52 13.94 1.21
C MET A 10 7.36 14.69 0.55
N GLN A 11 7.03 14.29 -0.67
CA GLN A 11 5.90 14.81 -1.44
C GLN A 11 4.62 14.06 -1.04
N THR A 12 3.55 14.79 -0.72
CA THR A 12 2.22 14.20 -0.51
C THR A 12 1.54 13.86 -1.84
N GLY A 13 0.76 12.79 -1.85
CA GLY A 13 -0.01 12.35 -3.02
C GLY A 13 -1.02 11.27 -2.64
N ALA A 14 -1.64 10.66 -3.65
CA ALA A 14 -2.57 9.56 -3.45
C ALA A 14 -2.35 8.45 -4.48
N ILE A 15 -2.51 7.20 -4.04
CA ILE A 15 -2.58 6.04 -4.95
C ILE A 15 -4.04 5.85 -5.29
N HIS A 16 -4.39 5.92 -6.58
CA HIS A 16 -5.74 5.68 -7.08
C HIS A 16 -5.92 4.22 -7.48
N PHE A 17 -7.11 3.68 -7.21
CA PHE A 17 -7.50 2.32 -7.58
C PHE A 17 -8.72 2.37 -8.49
N ASP A 18 -8.57 1.84 -9.68
CA ASP A 18 -9.66 1.73 -10.65
C ASP A 18 -10.34 0.37 -10.52
N GLY A 19 -11.60 0.37 -10.09
CA GLY A 19 -12.51 -0.79 -10.20
C GLY A 19 -12.73 -1.63 -8.93
N ILE A 20 -13.15 -2.89 -9.14
CA ILE A 20 -13.74 -3.79 -8.14
C ILE A 20 -12.66 -4.48 -7.26
N TYR A 21 -11.39 -4.46 -7.71
CA TYR A 21 -10.30 -5.16 -7.04
C TYR A 21 -9.68 -4.30 -5.95
N LYS A 22 -10.03 -4.61 -4.69
CA LYS A 22 -9.45 -3.97 -3.51
C LYS A 22 -7.99 -4.40 -3.33
N PRO A 23 -7.01 -3.51 -3.48
CA PRO A 23 -5.59 -3.82 -3.32
C PRO A 23 -5.30 -4.34 -1.90
N LYS A 24 -4.43 -5.34 -1.80
CA LYS A 24 -3.99 -5.92 -0.53
C LYS A 24 -2.47 -6.03 -0.49
N TRP A 25 -1.88 -5.68 0.65
CA TRP A 25 -0.49 -6.01 0.92
C TRP A 25 -0.36 -7.45 1.40
N ILE A 26 0.54 -8.22 0.78
CA ILE A 26 0.76 -9.64 1.09
C ILE A 26 2.26 -9.84 1.36
N PRO A 27 2.66 -10.45 2.49
CA PRO A 27 4.06 -10.70 2.77
C PRO A 27 4.64 -11.78 1.84
N ASN A 28 5.82 -11.52 1.26
CA ASN A 28 6.51 -12.44 0.34
C ASN A 28 6.71 -13.87 0.90
N LYS A 29 6.86 -14.01 2.22
CA LYS A 29 7.12 -15.30 2.89
C LYS A 29 5.91 -16.27 2.91
N LYS A 30 4.74 -15.86 2.42
CA LYS A 30 3.53 -16.71 2.31
C LYS A 30 3.22 -17.18 0.88
N ASN A 31 4.05 -16.85 -0.11
CA ASN A 31 3.81 -17.20 -1.51
C ASN A 31 4.31 -18.59 -1.93
N THR A 32 4.80 -19.43 -1.02
CA THR A 32 5.51 -20.65 -1.44
C THR A 32 4.60 -21.83 -1.82
N LEU A 33 3.30 -21.88 -1.52
CA LEU A 33 2.45 -23.07 -1.81
C LEU A 33 0.93 -22.79 -1.94
N SER A 34 0.47 -21.91 -2.83
CA SER A 34 -0.96 -21.49 -2.79
C SER A 34 -1.67 -21.38 -4.14
N ILE A 35 -1.67 -22.46 -4.93
CA ILE A 35 -2.69 -22.69 -5.98
C ILE A 35 -4.08 -22.96 -5.34
N LEU A 36 -4.18 -22.99 -4.00
CA LEU A 36 -5.34 -23.49 -3.24
C LEU A 36 -5.91 -22.56 -2.16
N TYR A 37 -5.51 -21.28 -2.07
CA TYR A 37 -6.07 -20.37 -1.04
C TYR A 37 -6.86 -19.19 -1.62
N PRO A 38 -8.20 -19.26 -1.73
CA PRO A 38 -9.05 -18.09 -1.97
C PRO A 38 -9.05 -17.08 -0.81
N PHE A 39 -8.29 -17.35 0.26
CA PHE A 39 -8.24 -16.56 1.50
C PHE A 39 -6.82 -16.18 1.91
N VAL A 40 -5.97 -15.72 0.98
CA VAL A 40 -4.71 -15.08 1.39
C VAL A 40 -5.07 -13.87 2.25
N LYS A 41 -4.89 -14.02 3.57
CA LYS A 41 -5.06 -12.96 4.58
C LYS A 41 -3.96 -11.91 4.40
N GLY A 42 -4.15 -11.04 3.41
CA GLY A 42 -3.40 -9.81 3.23
C GLY A 42 -4.04 -8.65 4.02
N ILE A 43 -3.28 -7.58 4.19
CA ILE A 43 -3.77 -6.33 4.80
C ILE A 43 -4.50 -5.55 3.70
N LYS A 44 -5.78 -5.19 3.95
CA LYS A 44 -6.51 -4.31 3.03
C LYS A 44 -5.89 -2.94 3.07
N LEU A 45 -5.66 -2.35 1.90
CA LEU A 45 -5.11 -1.00 1.82
C LEU A 45 -6.22 0.05 1.77
N VAL A 46 -7.44 -0.33 1.37
CA VAL A 46 -8.63 0.54 1.30
C VAL A 46 -9.76 -0.04 2.14
N ASP A 47 -10.57 0.86 2.72
CA ASP A 47 -11.80 0.48 3.40
C ASP A 47 -12.87 0.00 2.42
N ASP A 48 -13.82 -0.78 2.94
CA ASP A 48 -14.82 -1.43 2.09
C ASP A 48 -15.85 -0.46 1.50
N LEU A 49 -15.89 0.78 2.02
CA LEU A 49 -16.82 1.86 1.68
C LEU A 49 -16.08 2.95 0.88
N LEU A 50 -16.25 2.93 -0.44
CA LEU A 50 -16.12 4.05 -1.38
C LEU A 50 -14.75 4.74 -1.58
N ASP A 51 -13.75 4.53 -0.73
CA ASP A 51 -12.44 5.19 -0.92
C ASP A 51 -11.60 4.48 -2.00
N SER A 52 -11.64 5.05 -3.20
CA SER A 52 -10.84 4.63 -4.36
C SER A 52 -9.41 5.16 -4.32
N LYS A 53 -8.97 5.76 -3.21
CA LYS A 53 -7.63 6.32 -3.07
C LYS A 53 -7.08 6.16 -1.66
N ILE A 54 -5.76 6.10 -1.53
CA ILE A 54 -5.05 6.15 -0.25
C ILE A 54 -4.05 7.29 -0.28
N GLU A 55 -4.14 8.19 0.70
CA GLU A 55 -3.17 9.26 0.88
C GLU A 55 -1.83 8.71 1.34
N CYS A 56 -0.75 9.23 0.75
CA CYS A 56 0.59 8.72 1.00
C CYS A 56 1.66 9.80 0.79
N CYS A 57 2.86 9.53 1.28
CA CYS A 57 4.04 10.37 1.11
C CYS A 57 5.08 9.63 0.27
N LEU A 58 5.54 10.23 -0.83
CA LEU A 58 6.61 9.74 -1.68
C LEU A 58 7.93 10.46 -1.34
N CYS A 59 8.94 9.71 -0.96
CA CYS A 59 10.32 10.19 -1.00
C CYS A 59 10.89 9.95 -2.40
N THR A 60 11.10 11.02 -3.16
CA THR A 60 11.66 10.97 -4.52
C THR A 60 13.10 10.47 -4.55
N ASN A 61 13.90 10.80 -3.52
CA ASN A 61 15.29 10.35 -3.39
C ASN A 61 15.40 8.83 -3.15
N CYS A 62 14.71 8.32 -2.13
CA CYS A 62 14.73 6.89 -1.80
C CYS A 62 13.84 6.03 -2.70
N LYS A 63 12.95 6.64 -3.49
CA LYS A 63 11.89 5.98 -4.27
C LYS A 63 11.01 5.09 -3.40
N LYS A 64 10.60 5.60 -2.23
CA LYS A 64 9.78 4.88 -1.24
C LYS A 64 8.50 5.64 -0.96
N ILE A 65 7.40 4.91 -0.83
CA ILE A 65 6.11 5.43 -0.40
C ILE A 65 5.89 5.01 1.06
N ILE A 66 5.39 5.94 1.86
CA ILE A 66 4.89 5.71 3.21
C ILE A 66 3.41 6.05 3.20
N MET A 67 2.61 5.17 3.77
CA MET A 67 1.16 5.30 3.87
C MET A 67 0.74 4.69 5.19
N ASP A 68 -0.24 5.32 5.83
CA ASP A 68 -0.93 4.73 6.96
C ASP A 68 -2.02 3.79 6.44
N LEU A 69 -2.28 2.74 7.21
CA LEU A 69 -3.32 1.77 6.90
C LEU A 69 -4.62 2.19 7.60
N PRO A 70 -5.81 1.93 6.99
CA PRO A 70 -7.09 2.15 7.67
C PRO A 70 -7.24 1.28 8.92
#